data_AF-A0A4Z0J2M6-F1
#
_entry.id   AF-A0A4Z0J2M6-F1
#
_cell.length_a   1.000
_cell.length_b   1.000
_cell.length_c   1.000
_cell.angle_alpha   90.00
_cell.angle_beta   90.00
_cell.angle_gamma   90.00
#
_symmetry.space_group_name_H-M   'P 1'
#
loop_
_entity.id
_entity.type
_entity.pdbx_description
1 polymer ?
#
loop_
_entity_poly.entity_id
_entity_poly.type
_entity_poly.pdbx_seq_one_letter_code
_entity_poly.pdbx_strand_id
1 'polypeptide(L)'
;MGIELERTVDSIQVGARHRTDLGEIEALAASIHEHGLLQPITVTPEGVLVCGRRRLEAIRRLGWRKVSVWVRSGLSDRLGHLLAEQDENLHRKPLTQLEAAALYRELKQLMAEDAARRQAASQFSADHQPGSDGGAKFAPPSNGPAGKAREQAAAMIPGGASHATLEKISQVQRIADDPQQPEPLREQAAAALAQIEAGGPVDPAYQRVRAAAAEAEQARQAELHAMAADAVARVTTSGEGKPRKKPGSAVPAQVPGRWPVAAFVQTWTSLTGWWNHYDAGELAGELTEEQATIFLDVAEGTAAFAARLRTLLTTDTGQAEAGHVEDSTDAGPGGGSVETETTAETETTGETVPSRRHLRAL
;
A
#
# COMPACT_ATOMS: atom_id res chain seq x y z
N MET A 1 37.79 22.88 -2.14
CA MET A 1 38.02 24.28 -2.58
C MET A 1 38.02 24.29 -4.10
N GLY A 2 37.32 25.24 -4.74
CA GLY A 2 37.40 25.44 -6.19
C GLY A 2 38.14 26.74 -6.47
N ILE A 3 39.03 26.74 -7.46
CA ILE A 3 39.77 27.94 -7.89
C ILE A 3 39.26 28.31 -9.28
N GLU A 4 38.93 29.59 -9.49
CA GLU A 4 38.60 30.12 -10.81
C GLU A 4 39.89 30.39 -11.60
N LEU A 5 39.98 29.82 -12.80
CA LEU A 5 41.15 29.89 -13.68
C LEU A 5 40.69 30.10 -15.12
N GLU A 6 41.46 30.85 -15.91
CA GLU A 6 41.27 30.87 -17.36
C GLU A 6 41.92 29.64 -18.00
N ARG A 7 41.18 28.95 -18.87
CA ARG A 7 41.70 27.83 -19.67
C ARG A 7 41.42 28.03 -21.15
N THR A 8 42.29 27.47 -21.99
CA THR A 8 42.04 27.42 -23.43
C THR A 8 40.92 26.43 -23.73
N VAL A 9 40.01 26.79 -24.62
CA VAL A 9 38.84 25.96 -24.93
C VAL A 9 39.25 24.59 -25.49
N ASP A 10 40.37 24.55 -26.23
CA ASP A 10 40.95 23.32 -26.82
C ASP A 10 41.55 22.38 -25.76
N SER A 11 41.92 22.89 -24.58
CA SER A 11 42.46 22.06 -23.50
C SER A 11 41.39 21.29 -22.71
N ILE A 12 40.10 21.60 -22.93
CA ILE A 12 38.99 21.00 -22.20
C ILE A 12 38.53 19.73 -22.90
N GLN A 13 38.76 18.59 -22.25
CA GLN A 13 38.40 17.28 -22.75
C GLN A 13 37.00 16.87 -22.28
N VAL A 14 36.17 16.44 -23.20
CA VAL A 14 34.84 15.91 -22.87
C VAL A 14 34.95 14.40 -22.68
N GLY A 15 34.85 13.92 -21.45
CA GLY A 15 34.85 12.48 -21.15
C GLY A 15 33.63 11.73 -21.73
N ALA A 16 33.64 10.41 -21.61
CA ALA A 16 32.54 9.54 -22.03
C ALA A 16 31.25 9.89 -21.27
N ARG A 17 30.15 10.18 -21.99
CA ARG A 17 28.84 10.44 -21.38
C ARG A 17 27.72 9.83 -22.20
N HIS A 18 26.64 9.48 -21.50
CA HIS A 18 25.52 8.72 -22.05
C HIS A 18 24.56 9.52 -22.95
N ARG A 19 24.62 10.87 -22.93
CA ARG A 19 23.75 11.73 -23.76
C ARG A 19 24.57 12.55 -24.77
N THR A 20 24.22 12.43 -26.04
CA THR A 20 24.83 13.12 -27.20
C THR A 20 23.97 14.25 -27.75
N ASP A 21 22.68 14.31 -27.43
CA ASP A 21 21.80 15.40 -27.83
C ASP A 21 21.89 16.59 -26.86
N LEU A 22 22.27 17.75 -27.41
CA LEU A 22 22.60 18.99 -26.68
C LEU A 22 21.47 20.04 -26.75
N GLY A 23 20.36 19.73 -27.44
CA GLY A 23 19.22 20.64 -27.61
C GLY A 23 19.58 21.92 -28.36
N GLU A 24 18.85 23.01 -28.09
CA GLU A 24 19.07 24.30 -28.76
C GLU A 24 20.30 25.02 -28.22
N ILE A 25 21.42 24.89 -28.92
CA ILE A 25 22.70 25.53 -28.61
C ILE A 25 22.76 26.96 -29.19
N GLU A 26 22.10 27.21 -30.32
CA GLU A 26 22.14 28.52 -31.01
C GLU A 26 21.57 29.65 -30.14
N ALA A 27 20.42 29.41 -29.50
CA ALA A 27 19.83 30.37 -28.57
C ALA A 27 20.75 30.66 -27.37
N LEU A 28 21.45 29.63 -26.87
CA LEU A 28 22.41 29.77 -25.77
C LEU A 28 23.68 30.53 -26.22
N ALA A 29 24.17 30.28 -27.45
CA ALA A 29 25.30 30.99 -28.02
C ALA A 29 24.98 32.49 -28.22
N ALA A 30 23.79 32.82 -28.72
CA ALA A 30 23.34 34.20 -28.84
C ALA A 30 23.29 34.91 -27.46
N SER A 31 22.74 34.24 -26.45
CA SER A 31 22.68 34.77 -25.08
C SER A 31 24.08 34.99 -24.47
N ILE A 32 25.01 34.05 -24.66
CA ILE A 32 26.40 34.17 -24.18
C ILE A 32 27.15 35.29 -24.91
N HIS A 33 26.88 35.51 -26.20
CA HIS A 33 27.47 36.60 -26.96
C HIS A 33 27.05 37.98 -26.43
N GLU A 34 25.77 38.12 -26.06
CA GLU A 34 25.19 39.38 -25.61
C GLU A 34 25.49 39.70 -24.13
N HIS A 35 25.40 38.71 -23.25
CA HIS A 35 25.47 38.91 -21.79
C HIS A 35 26.75 38.35 -21.15
N GLY A 36 27.59 37.66 -21.92
CA GLY A 36 28.76 36.95 -21.41
C GLY A 36 28.42 35.63 -20.72
N LEU A 37 29.45 34.93 -20.26
CA LEU A 37 29.30 33.65 -19.56
C LEU A 37 28.97 33.89 -18.08
N LEU A 38 27.67 33.96 -17.75
CA LEU A 38 27.19 34.20 -16.38
C LEU A 38 27.51 33.06 -15.41
N GLN A 39 27.55 31.82 -15.92
CA GLN A 39 27.89 30.64 -15.13
C GLN A 39 29.16 30.00 -15.69
N PRO A 40 30.26 29.96 -14.91
CA PRO A 40 31.51 29.37 -15.37
C PRO A 40 31.39 27.84 -15.50
N ILE A 41 32.22 27.28 -16.38
CA ILE A 41 32.27 25.84 -16.66
C ILE A 41 33.09 25.14 -15.58
N THR A 42 32.68 23.96 -15.12
CA THR A 42 33.45 23.22 -14.09
C THR A 42 34.27 22.10 -14.73
N VAL A 43 35.56 22.07 -14.41
CA VAL A 43 36.52 21.08 -14.92
C VAL A 43 37.34 20.47 -13.78
N THR A 44 37.90 19.29 -14.01
CA THR A 44 38.92 18.69 -13.13
C THR A 44 40.29 19.36 -13.37
N PRO A 45 41.26 19.21 -12.45
CA PRO A 45 42.62 19.72 -12.65
C PRO A 45 43.29 19.23 -13.95
N GLU A 46 42.91 18.05 -14.41
CA GLU A 46 43.40 17.40 -15.64
C GLU A 46 42.74 17.94 -16.92
N GLY A 47 41.79 18.89 -16.80
CA GLY A 47 41.10 19.49 -17.94
C GLY A 47 39.89 18.69 -18.42
N VAL A 48 39.43 17.69 -17.66
CA VAL A 48 38.21 16.95 -18.01
C VAL A 48 36.99 17.78 -17.61
N LEU A 49 36.09 17.97 -18.56
CA LEU A 49 34.82 18.64 -18.33
C LEU A 49 33.98 17.84 -17.32
N VAL A 50 33.53 18.51 -16.25
CA VAL A 50 32.59 17.96 -15.27
C VAL A 50 31.17 18.43 -15.61
N CYS A 51 30.95 19.74 -15.65
CA CYS A 51 29.63 20.37 -15.86
C CYS A 51 29.74 21.54 -16.84
N GLY A 52 28.67 21.83 -17.61
CA GLY A 52 28.66 22.93 -18.57
C GLY A 52 28.88 22.54 -20.03
N ARG A 53 28.52 21.32 -20.47
CA ARG A 53 28.77 20.86 -21.85
C ARG A 53 28.11 21.73 -22.92
N ARG A 54 26.84 22.11 -22.72
CA ARG A 54 26.11 22.97 -23.66
C ARG A 54 26.75 24.35 -23.78
N ARG A 55 27.23 24.90 -22.65
CA ARG A 55 27.98 26.16 -22.59
C ARG A 55 29.33 26.04 -23.29
N LEU A 56 30.07 24.94 -23.08
CA LEU A 56 31.33 24.67 -23.79
C LEU A 56 31.11 24.63 -25.31
N GLU A 57 30.06 23.95 -25.76
CA GLU A 57 29.74 23.85 -27.18
C GLU A 57 29.29 25.19 -27.78
N ALA A 58 28.48 25.97 -27.06
CA ALA A 58 28.12 27.32 -27.45
C ALA A 58 29.36 28.23 -27.58
N ILE A 59 30.29 28.14 -26.63
CA ILE A 59 31.56 28.91 -26.62
C ILE A 59 32.47 28.50 -27.78
N ARG A 60 32.51 27.20 -28.13
CA ARG A 60 33.23 26.72 -29.32
C ARG A 60 32.66 27.31 -30.61
N ARG A 61 31.33 27.38 -30.74
CA ARG A 61 30.66 27.99 -31.90
C ARG A 61 30.91 29.49 -31.99
N LEU A 62 31.00 30.18 -30.86
CA LEU A 62 31.35 31.60 -30.79
C LEU A 62 32.85 31.89 -31.06
N GLY A 63 33.69 30.86 -31.20
CA GLY A 63 35.11 31.01 -31.55
C GLY A 63 35.99 31.58 -30.42
N TRP A 64 35.55 31.48 -29.17
CA TRP A 64 36.35 31.98 -28.03
C TRP A 64 37.59 31.10 -27.83
N ARG A 65 38.75 31.73 -27.66
CA ARG A 65 40.03 31.01 -27.43
C ARG A 65 40.25 30.63 -25.97
N LYS A 66 39.71 31.43 -25.05
CA LYS A 66 39.84 31.26 -23.60
C LYS A 66 38.48 31.37 -22.93
N VAL A 67 38.30 30.66 -21.83
CA VAL A 67 37.08 30.68 -21.01
C VAL A 67 37.44 30.58 -19.54
N SER A 68 36.68 31.27 -18.67
CA SER A 68 36.78 31.11 -17.22
C SER A 68 36.18 29.77 -16.80
N VAL A 69 36.98 28.99 -16.08
CA VAL A 69 36.57 27.68 -15.57
C VAL A 69 36.81 27.58 -14.07
N TRP A 70 35.96 26.83 -13.40
CA TRP A 70 36.13 26.43 -12.02
C TRP A 70 36.82 25.08 -11.97
N VAL A 71 38.04 25.07 -11.41
CA VAL A 71 38.80 23.84 -11.20
C VAL A 71 38.54 23.32 -9.79
N ARG A 72 37.98 22.10 -9.69
CA ARG A 72 37.75 21.43 -8.39
C ARG A 72 38.63 20.20 -8.26
N SER A 73 39.57 20.24 -7.32
CA SER A 73 40.36 19.07 -6.93
C SER A 73 39.56 18.15 -6.00
N GLY A 74 39.71 16.82 -6.19
CA GLY A 74 39.09 15.80 -5.32
C GLY A 74 37.68 15.33 -5.71
N LEU A 75 37.23 15.61 -6.93
CA LEU A 75 36.01 14.99 -7.46
C LEU A 75 36.34 13.56 -7.91
N SER A 76 35.75 12.55 -7.28
CA SER A 76 35.75 11.19 -7.83
C SER A 76 34.88 11.13 -9.09
N ASP A 77 35.15 10.19 -10.01
CA ASP A 77 34.39 10.03 -11.26
C ASP A 77 32.87 10.03 -11.00
N ARG A 78 32.43 9.35 -9.94
CA ARG A 78 31.02 9.28 -9.53
C ARG A 78 30.41 10.60 -9.06
N LEU A 79 31.17 11.43 -8.34
CA LEU A 79 30.70 12.74 -7.87
C LEU A 79 30.69 13.77 -9.01
N GLY A 80 31.63 13.64 -9.95
CA GLY A 80 31.65 14.42 -11.19
C GLY A 80 30.43 14.12 -12.09
N HIS A 81 30.02 12.85 -12.17
CA HIS A 81 28.80 12.44 -12.87
C HIS A 81 27.52 13.01 -12.22
N LEU A 82 27.40 12.96 -10.89
CA LEU A 82 26.24 13.52 -10.16
C LEU A 82 26.12 15.05 -10.30
N LEU A 83 27.24 15.77 -10.34
CA LEU A 83 27.23 17.22 -10.56
C LEU A 83 26.94 17.59 -12.03
N ALA A 84 27.26 16.70 -12.98
CA ALA A 84 26.88 16.87 -14.38
C ALA A 84 25.37 16.76 -14.59
N GLU A 85 24.69 15.88 -13.84
CA GLU A 85 23.22 15.77 -13.81
C GLU A 85 22.56 17.01 -13.21
N GLN A 86 23.23 17.68 -12.26
CA GLN A 86 22.69 18.89 -11.62
C GLN A 86 22.61 20.10 -12.59
N ASP A 87 23.54 20.20 -13.54
CA ASP A 87 23.54 21.23 -14.60
C ASP A 87 22.46 20.97 -15.67
N GLU A 88 22.09 19.71 -15.84
CA GLU A 88 20.96 19.26 -16.66
C GLU A 88 19.61 19.59 -15.98
N ASN A 89 19.55 19.48 -14.65
CA ASN A 89 18.37 19.86 -13.86
C ASN A 89 18.07 21.37 -13.90
N LEU A 90 19.08 22.23 -14.07
CA LEU A 90 18.90 23.68 -14.22
C LEU A 90 18.17 24.07 -15.52
N HIS A 91 18.17 23.19 -16.52
CA HIS A 91 17.47 23.37 -17.79
C HIS A 91 16.24 22.47 -17.94
N ARG A 92 15.85 21.72 -16.90
CA ARG A 92 14.55 21.03 -16.91
C ARG A 92 13.47 22.10 -17.04
N LYS A 93 12.51 21.85 -17.93
CA LYS A 93 11.22 22.52 -17.83
C LYS A 93 10.74 22.33 -16.38
N PRO A 94 10.24 23.39 -15.70
CA PRO A 94 9.65 23.21 -14.39
C PRO A 94 8.64 22.07 -14.47
N LEU A 95 8.66 21.18 -13.47
CA LEU A 95 7.72 20.05 -13.43
C LEU A 95 6.31 20.60 -13.64
N THR A 96 5.58 19.97 -14.55
CA THR A 96 4.14 20.22 -14.63
C THR A 96 3.50 19.85 -13.30
N GLN A 97 2.33 20.41 -13.01
CA GLN A 97 1.64 20.14 -11.74
C GLN A 97 1.28 18.64 -11.60
N LEU A 98 1.07 17.95 -12.71
CA LEU A 98 0.84 16.50 -12.77
C LEU A 98 2.10 15.71 -12.46
N GLU A 99 3.24 16.05 -13.06
CA GLU A 99 4.52 15.40 -12.78
C GLU A 99 4.96 15.63 -11.32
N ALA A 100 4.74 16.84 -10.79
CA ALA A 100 4.97 17.14 -9.40
C ALA A 100 4.07 16.28 -8.48
N ALA A 101 2.79 16.09 -8.83
CA ALA A 101 1.88 15.23 -8.08
C ALA A 101 2.25 13.73 -8.20
N ALA A 102 2.79 13.29 -9.35
CA ALA A 102 3.28 11.93 -9.51
C ALA A 102 4.49 11.67 -8.60
N LEU A 103 5.51 12.53 -8.67
CA LEU A 103 6.70 12.47 -7.83
C LEU A 103 6.35 12.55 -6.33
N TYR A 104 5.36 13.39 -5.99
CA TYR A 104 4.82 13.48 -4.64
C TYR A 104 4.29 12.14 -4.12
N ARG A 105 3.52 11.39 -4.92
CA ARG A 105 2.96 10.09 -4.50
C ARG A 105 4.06 9.09 -4.18
N GLU A 106 5.09 9.02 -5.02
CA GLU A 106 6.24 8.13 -4.84
C GLU A 106 7.03 8.49 -3.57
N LEU A 107 7.38 9.77 -3.41
CA LEU A 107 8.08 10.26 -2.22
C LEU A 107 7.28 10.00 -0.95
N LYS A 108 5.98 10.31 -0.96
CA LYS A 108 5.09 10.10 0.20
C LYS A 108 5.08 8.64 0.64
N GLN A 109 5.03 7.70 -0.31
CA GLN A 109 5.05 6.28 -0.03
C GLN A 109 6.39 5.86 0.60
N LEU A 110 7.52 6.23 -0.01
CA LEU A 110 8.84 5.91 0.51
C LEU A 110 9.07 6.49 1.91
N MET A 111 8.60 7.70 2.17
CA MET A 111 8.71 8.33 3.48
C MET A 111 7.79 7.68 4.52
N ALA A 112 6.63 7.17 4.11
CA ALA A 112 5.75 6.41 5.00
C ALA A 112 6.38 5.05 5.36
N GLU A 113 6.98 4.35 4.41
CA GLU A 113 7.70 3.09 4.63
C GLU A 113 8.91 3.28 5.55
N ASP A 114 9.69 4.34 5.34
CA ASP A 114 10.84 4.65 6.21
C ASP A 114 10.40 5.10 7.61
N ALA A 115 9.32 5.87 7.72
CA ALA A 115 8.71 6.22 9.00
C ALA A 115 8.19 4.97 9.74
N ALA A 116 7.52 4.04 9.04
CA ALA A 116 7.07 2.79 9.60
C ALA A 116 8.24 1.90 10.07
N ARG A 117 9.33 1.84 9.30
CA ARG A 117 10.56 1.14 9.69
C ARG A 117 11.19 1.73 10.95
N ARG A 118 11.27 3.06 11.04
CA ARG A 118 11.77 3.75 12.25
C ARG A 118 10.87 3.52 13.45
N GLN A 119 9.55 3.56 13.25
CA GLN A 119 8.57 3.27 14.30
C GLN A 119 8.72 1.83 14.81
N ALA A 120 8.77 0.85 13.91
CA ALA A 120 8.97 -0.56 14.26
C ALA A 120 10.30 -0.78 15.01
N ALA A 121 11.39 -0.14 14.60
CA ALA A 121 12.68 -0.21 15.29
C ALA A 121 12.67 0.46 16.68
N SER A 122 11.72 1.37 16.93
CA SER A 122 11.54 2.06 18.21
C SER A 122 10.47 1.44 19.11
N GLN A 123 9.67 0.49 18.59
CA GLN A 123 8.65 -0.20 19.36
C GLN A 123 9.29 -1.33 20.18
N PHE A 124 9.05 -1.32 21.48
CA PHE A 124 9.51 -2.36 22.39
C PHE A 124 8.89 -3.71 21.99
N SER A 125 9.73 -4.66 21.56
CA SER A 125 9.36 -6.04 21.29
C SER A 125 10.41 -6.99 21.87
N ALA A 126 10.07 -8.27 22.03
CA ALA A 126 10.97 -9.29 22.58
C ALA A 126 12.27 -9.46 21.77
N ASP A 127 12.25 -9.14 20.46
CA ASP A 127 13.41 -9.19 19.56
C ASP A 127 14.20 -7.86 19.49
N HIS A 128 13.65 -6.77 20.04
CA HIS A 128 14.25 -5.43 20.02
C HIS A 128 14.30 -4.84 21.43
N GLN A 129 15.09 -5.47 22.30
CA GLN A 129 15.39 -4.90 23.61
C GLN A 129 16.48 -3.83 23.50
N PRO A 130 16.23 -2.58 23.96
CA PRO A 130 17.31 -1.63 24.11
C PRO A 130 18.29 -2.19 25.14
N GLY A 131 19.58 -2.20 24.78
CA GLY A 131 20.65 -2.65 25.66
C GLY A 131 20.57 -1.95 27.03
N SER A 132 20.81 -2.72 28.08
CA SER A 132 20.72 -2.33 29.51
C SER A 132 21.72 -1.26 29.95
N ASP A 133 22.42 -0.58 29.05
CA ASP A 133 23.40 0.44 29.41
C ASP A 133 22.83 1.84 29.18
N GLY A 134 22.47 2.46 30.30
CA GLY A 134 22.01 3.84 30.36
C GLY A 134 23.07 4.82 29.85
N GLY A 135 22.67 5.67 28.91
CA GLY A 135 23.43 6.81 28.44
C GLY A 135 22.53 8.01 28.14
N ALA A 136 22.57 8.99 29.05
CA ALA A 136 22.09 10.38 28.98
C ALA A 136 20.57 10.63 28.80
N LYS A 137 20.04 11.58 29.60
CA LYS A 137 18.66 12.10 29.59
C LYS A 137 18.27 12.89 28.33
N PHE A 138 18.78 12.52 27.16
CA PHE A 138 18.33 13.04 25.88
C PHE A 138 18.41 11.90 24.89
N ALA A 139 17.25 11.52 24.32
CA ALA A 139 17.25 10.74 23.10
C ALA A 139 18.18 11.44 22.09
N PRO A 140 19.04 10.71 21.35
CA PRO A 140 19.82 11.33 20.30
C PRO A 140 18.85 12.09 19.37
N PRO A 141 19.20 13.29 18.87
CA PRO A 141 18.34 14.01 17.95
C PRO A 141 18.01 13.05 16.81
N SER A 142 16.72 12.86 16.53
CA SER A 142 16.29 12.12 15.36
C SER A 142 16.99 12.74 14.16
N ASN A 143 17.96 12.05 13.56
CA ASN A 143 18.72 12.54 12.40
C ASN A 143 17.87 12.61 11.12
N GLY A 144 16.54 12.58 11.25
CA GLY A 144 15.58 12.75 10.17
C GLY A 144 14.85 14.09 10.31
N PRO A 145 14.44 14.71 9.19
CA PRO A 145 13.64 15.93 9.24
C PRO A 145 12.37 15.71 10.08
N ALA A 146 12.02 16.70 10.91
CA ALA A 146 10.79 16.69 11.70
C ALA A 146 9.60 17.09 10.82
N GLY A 147 8.52 16.29 10.83
CA GLY A 147 7.27 16.57 10.10
C GLY A 147 6.49 15.31 9.73
N LYS A 148 5.21 15.43 9.33
CA LYS A 148 4.47 14.28 8.78
C LYS A 148 5.11 13.89 7.43
N ALA A 149 5.19 12.59 7.10
CA ALA A 149 5.82 12.09 5.87
C ALA A 149 5.37 12.85 4.60
N ARG A 150 4.11 13.28 4.60
CA ARG A 150 3.46 14.05 3.55
C ARG A 150 3.99 15.48 3.38
N GLU A 151 4.36 16.15 4.47
CA GLU A 151 4.95 17.50 4.47
C GLU A 151 6.41 17.43 4.04
N GLN A 152 7.13 16.39 4.49
CA GLN A 152 8.51 16.12 4.08
C GLN A 152 8.59 15.80 2.58
N ALA A 153 7.68 14.97 2.06
CA ALA A 153 7.60 14.65 0.64
C ALA A 153 7.32 15.90 -0.22
N ALA A 154 6.39 16.77 0.20
CA ALA A 154 6.10 18.01 -0.52
C ALA A 154 7.30 18.99 -0.54
N ALA A 155 8.06 19.07 0.56
CA ALA A 155 9.25 19.92 0.66
C ALA A 155 10.40 19.48 -0.26
N MET A 156 10.44 18.20 -0.66
CA MET A 156 11.44 17.65 -1.58
C MET A 156 11.12 17.90 -3.05
N ILE A 157 9.94 18.45 -3.38
CA ILE A 157 9.52 18.69 -4.76
C ILE A 157 9.94 20.08 -5.23
N PRO A 158 10.68 20.19 -6.34
CA PRO A 158 11.00 21.49 -6.95
C PRO A 158 9.74 22.27 -7.31
N GLY A 159 9.67 23.55 -6.94
CA GLY A 159 8.54 24.44 -7.27
C GLY A 159 7.55 24.72 -6.13
N GLY A 160 7.74 24.12 -4.95
CA GLY A 160 7.11 24.59 -3.70
C GLY A 160 5.58 24.47 -3.64
N ALA A 161 4.97 23.61 -4.46
CA ALA A 161 3.54 23.36 -4.39
C ALA A 161 3.16 22.78 -3.02
N SER A 162 2.11 23.32 -2.39
CA SER A 162 1.61 22.80 -1.13
C SER A 162 1.20 21.33 -1.27
N HIS A 163 1.52 20.51 -0.27
CA HIS A 163 1.01 19.15 -0.11
C HIS A 163 -0.49 19.04 -0.43
N ALA A 164 -1.29 20.02 0.04
CA ALA A 164 -2.73 20.01 -0.17
C ALA A 164 -3.12 20.13 -1.67
N THR A 165 -2.34 20.85 -2.47
CA THR A 165 -2.54 20.96 -3.91
C THR A 165 -2.19 19.65 -4.60
N LEU A 166 -1.08 19.03 -4.22
CA LEU A 166 -0.61 17.77 -4.80
C LEU A 166 -1.57 16.59 -4.49
N GLU A 167 -2.16 16.58 -3.28
CA GLU A 167 -3.21 15.63 -2.90
C GLU A 167 -4.48 15.79 -3.74
N LYS A 168 -4.92 17.04 -4.00
CA LYS A 168 -6.10 17.30 -4.83
C LYS A 168 -5.90 16.76 -6.25
N ILE A 169 -4.74 17.03 -6.85
CA ILE A 169 -4.39 16.50 -8.18
C ILE A 169 -4.36 14.97 -8.15
N SER A 170 -3.74 14.38 -7.12
CA SER A 170 -3.69 12.93 -6.93
C SER A 170 -5.08 12.28 -6.79
N GLN A 171 -6.02 12.97 -6.15
CA GLN A 171 -7.39 12.50 -5.99
C GLN A 171 -8.17 12.54 -7.31
N VAL A 172 -8.04 13.61 -8.09
CA VAL A 172 -8.65 13.70 -9.42
C VAL A 172 -8.07 12.62 -10.34
N GLN A 173 -6.77 12.40 -10.30
CA GLN A 173 -6.10 11.32 -11.05
C GLN A 173 -6.66 9.94 -10.69
N ARG A 174 -6.84 9.65 -9.40
CA ARG A 174 -7.42 8.38 -8.95
C ARG A 174 -8.83 8.15 -9.52
N ILE A 175 -9.65 9.20 -9.59
CA ILE A 175 -11.01 9.11 -10.14
C ILE A 175 -10.96 8.86 -11.66
N ALA A 176 -10.04 9.50 -12.39
CA ALA A 176 -9.88 9.29 -13.83
C ALA A 176 -9.41 7.86 -14.17
N ASP A 177 -8.49 7.32 -13.36
CA ASP A 177 -7.84 6.02 -13.59
C ASP A 177 -8.66 4.83 -13.07
N ASP A 178 -9.64 5.05 -12.18
CA ASP A 178 -10.43 3.97 -11.58
C ASP A 178 -11.51 3.45 -12.54
N PRO A 179 -11.39 2.20 -13.05
CA PRO A 179 -12.34 1.64 -14.01
C PRO A 179 -13.71 1.33 -13.40
N GLN A 180 -13.83 1.32 -12.06
CA GLN A 180 -15.11 1.12 -11.37
C GLN A 180 -15.96 2.41 -11.32
N GLN A 181 -15.37 3.56 -11.63
CA GLN A 181 -16.10 4.83 -11.68
C GLN A 181 -16.93 4.94 -12.98
N PRO A 182 -18.08 5.64 -12.94
CA PRO A 182 -18.85 5.92 -14.14
C PRO A 182 -18.02 6.63 -15.20
N GLU A 183 -18.16 6.21 -16.46
CA GLU A 183 -17.51 6.82 -17.63
C GLU A 183 -17.62 8.36 -17.67
N PRO A 184 -18.80 9.00 -17.50
CA PRO A 184 -18.89 10.47 -17.52
C PRO A 184 -18.08 11.14 -16.40
N LEU A 185 -17.97 10.50 -15.23
CA LEU A 185 -17.16 11.03 -14.12
C LEU A 185 -15.66 10.93 -14.42
N ARG A 186 -15.23 9.83 -15.05
CA ARG A 186 -13.84 9.63 -15.47
C ARG A 186 -13.43 10.63 -16.55
N GLU A 187 -14.28 10.85 -17.55
CA GLU A 187 -14.05 11.86 -18.59
C GLU A 187 -13.95 13.27 -18.01
N GLN A 188 -14.84 13.61 -17.07
CA GLN A 188 -14.80 14.90 -16.39
C GLN A 188 -13.52 15.08 -15.55
N ALA A 189 -13.05 14.02 -14.87
CA ALA A 189 -11.79 14.03 -14.15
C ALA A 189 -10.58 14.18 -15.10
N ALA A 190 -10.57 13.46 -16.23
CA ALA A 190 -9.54 13.60 -17.26
C ALA A 190 -9.49 15.02 -17.85
N ALA A 191 -10.64 15.61 -18.17
CA ALA A 191 -10.73 16.99 -18.64
C ALA A 191 -10.23 18.00 -17.59
N ALA A 192 -10.51 17.77 -16.32
CA ALA A 192 -10.00 18.60 -15.23
C ALA A 192 -8.47 18.53 -15.12
N LEU A 193 -7.87 17.35 -15.29
CA LEU A 193 -6.42 17.16 -15.30
C LEU A 193 -5.77 17.88 -16.49
N ALA A 194 -6.36 17.79 -17.68
CA ALA A 194 -5.88 18.51 -18.87
C ALA A 194 -5.93 20.04 -18.67
N GLN A 195 -6.97 20.57 -18.00
CA GLN A 195 -7.03 21.99 -17.65
C GLN A 195 -5.94 22.41 -16.66
N ILE A 196 -5.64 21.56 -15.67
CA ILE A 196 -4.56 21.79 -14.71
C ILE A 196 -3.20 21.77 -15.41
N GLU A 197 -2.99 20.84 -16.34
CA GLU A 197 -1.78 20.76 -17.16
C GLU A 197 -1.57 22.02 -18.01
N ALA A 198 -2.66 22.57 -18.57
CA ALA A 198 -2.65 23.83 -19.29
C ALA A 198 -2.46 25.08 -18.40
N GLY A 199 -2.24 24.91 -17.09
CA GLY A 199 -1.99 26.00 -16.14
C GLY A 199 -3.26 26.54 -15.44
N GLY A 200 -4.39 25.85 -15.56
CA GLY A 200 -5.63 26.20 -14.87
C GLY A 200 -5.57 26.01 -13.34
N PRO A 201 -6.50 26.64 -12.59
CA PRO A 201 -6.51 26.56 -11.13
C PRO A 201 -6.95 25.16 -10.64
N VAL A 202 -6.16 24.57 -9.74
CA VAL A 202 -6.39 23.21 -9.21
C VAL A 202 -7.64 23.11 -8.35
N ASP A 203 -7.85 24.04 -7.43
CA ASP A 203 -8.92 23.92 -6.43
C ASP A 203 -10.33 23.94 -7.05
N PRO A 204 -10.68 24.87 -7.97
CA PRO A 204 -11.97 24.84 -8.66
C PRO A 204 -12.16 23.58 -9.51
N ALA A 205 -11.10 23.10 -10.18
CA ALA A 205 -11.15 21.87 -10.97
C ALA A 205 -11.44 20.66 -10.07
N TYR A 206 -10.75 20.55 -8.93
CA TYR A 206 -10.97 19.54 -7.91
C TYR A 206 -12.39 19.60 -7.33
N GLN A 207 -12.89 20.78 -6.98
CA GLN A 207 -14.24 20.94 -6.42
C GLN A 207 -15.33 20.45 -7.38
N ARG A 208 -15.21 20.74 -8.68
CA ARG A 208 -16.17 20.26 -9.69
C ARG A 208 -16.17 18.74 -9.80
N VAL A 209 -14.99 18.11 -9.85
CA VAL A 209 -14.87 16.64 -9.91
C VAL A 209 -15.41 16.01 -8.63
N ARG A 210 -15.13 16.61 -7.47
CA ARG A 210 -15.64 16.13 -6.18
C ARG A 210 -17.17 16.22 -6.10
N ALA A 211 -17.76 17.31 -6.59
CA ALA A 211 -19.22 17.47 -6.63
C ALA A 211 -19.86 16.40 -7.52
N ALA A 212 -19.34 16.21 -8.75
CA ALA A 212 -19.82 15.18 -9.66
C ALA A 212 -19.66 13.75 -9.07
N ALA A 213 -18.55 13.48 -8.36
CA ALA A 213 -18.37 12.21 -7.68
C ALA A 213 -19.40 11.98 -6.57
N ALA A 214 -19.75 13.03 -5.81
CA ALA A 214 -20.79 12.94 -4.78
C ALA A 214 -22.19 12.71 -5.38
N GLU A 215 -22.52 13.38 -6.49
CA GLU A 215 -23.76 13.16 -7.23
C GLU A 215 -23.85 11.73 -7.79
N ALA A 216 -22.77 11.23 -8.37
CA ALA A 216 -22.69 9.85 -8.88
C ALA A 216 -22.88 8.81 -7.77
N GLU A 217 -22.30 9.04 -6.59
CA GLU A 217 -22.49 8.19 -5.42
C GLU A 217 -23.95 8.22 -4.92
N GLN A 218 -24.55 9.41 -4.83
CA GLN A 218 -25.96 9.55 -4.46
C GLN A 218 -26.89 8.86 -5.44
N ALA A 219 -26.63 8.96 -6.75
CA ALA A 219 -27.39 8.27 -7.78
C ALA A 219 -27.30 6.75 -7.62
N ARG A 220 -26.09 6.21 -7.38
CA ARG A 220 -25.88 4.78 -7.14
C ARG A 220 -26.59 4.31 -5.86
N GLN A 221 -26.53 5.09 -4.79
CA GLN A 221 -27.24 4.80 -3.54
C GLN A 221 -28.75 4.80 -3.76
N ALA A 222 -29.30 5.80 -4.46
CA ALA A 222 -30.72 5.87 -4.78
C ALA A 222 -31.17 4.67 -5.64
N GLU A 223 -30.36 4.26 -6.62
CA GLU A 223 -30.62 3.07 -7.43
C GLU A 223 -30.62 1.79 -6.57
N LEU A 224 -29.62 1.62 -5.70
CA LEU A 224 -29.56 0.50 -4.75
C LEU A 224 -30.79 0.47 -3.82
N HIS A 225 -31.21 1.62 -3.30
CA HIS A 225 -32.41 1.74 -2.48
C HIS A 225 -33.68 1.40 -3.28
N ALA A 226 -33.79 1.84 -4.54
CA ALA A 226 -34.91 1.50 -5.41
C ALA A 226 -34.96 0.00 -5.73
N MET A 227 -33.81 -0.63 -6.02
CA MET A 227 -33.70 -2.06 -6.22
C MET A 227 -34.09 -2.85 -4.96
N ALA A 228 -33.66 -2.40 -3.79
CA ALA A 228 -34.05 -3.02 -2.52
C ALA A 228 -35.57 -2.89 -2.27
N ALA A 229 -36.15 -1.73 -2.54
CA ALA A 229 -37.59 -1.49 -2.40
C ALA A 229 -38.42 -2.36 -3.38
N ASP A 230 -37.99 -2.47 -4.64
CA ASP A 230 -38.63 -3.34 -5.63
C ASP A 230 -38.53 -4.83 -5.24
N ALA A 231 -37.36 -5.26 -4.74
CA ALA A 231 -37.19 -6.62 -4.23
C ALA A 231 -38.15 -6.92 -3.06
N VAL A 232 -38.32 -5.99 -2.11
CA VAL A 232 -39.29 -6.12 -1.02
C VAL A 232 -40.73 -6.14 -1.55
N ALA A 233 -41.09 -5.25 -2.47
CA ALA A 233 -42.43 -5.16 -3.04
C ALA A 233 -42.83 -6.44 -3.80
N ARG A 234 -41.90 -7.06 -4.54
CA ARG A 234 -42.12 -8.35 -5.21
C ARG A 234 -42.40 -9.47 -4.20
N VAL A 235 -41.74 -9.45 -3.04
CA VAL A 235 -41.94 -10.45 -1.99
C VAL A 235 -43.28 -10.24 -1.27
N THR A 236 -43.68 -9.01 -1.00
CA THR A 236 -44.93 -8.71 -0.26
C THR A 236 -46.20 -8.86 -1.10
N THR A 237 -46.17 -8.49 -2.39
CA THR A 237 -47.34 -8.58 -3.29
C THR A 237 -47.62 -9.99 -3.79
N SER A 238 -46.66 -10.90 -3.72
CA SER A 238 -46.83 -12.33 -4.07
C SER A 238 -47.72 -13.10 -3.07
N GLY A 239 -48.16 -12.47 -1.97
CA GLY A 239 -49.06 -13.04 -0.96
C GLY A 239 -50.56 -12.97 -1.28
N GLU A 240 -50.99 -12.18 -2.27
CA GLU A 240 -52.42 -11.91 -2.54
C GLU A 240 -52.78 -12.13 -4.04
N GLY A 241 -52.99 -13.38 -4.48
CA GLY A 241 -53.55 -13.61 -5.82
C GLY A 241 -53.51 -15.04 -6.38
N LYS A 242 -54.67 -15.57 -6.77
CA LYS A 242 -54.92 -16.92 -7.35
C LYS A 242 -54.01 -17.28 -8.57
N PRO A 243 -53.64 -18.56 -8.77
CA PRO A 243 -52.62 -18.94 -9.76
C PRO A 243 -53.19 -19.21 -11.16
N ARG A 244 -52.47 -18.79 -12.21
CA ARG A 244 -52.51 -19.36 -13.56
C ARG A 244 -51.13 -19.97 -13.89
N LYS A 245 -51.09 -21.25 -14.27
CA LYS A 245 -49.92 -22.05 -14.75
C LYS A 245 -49.43 -21.53 -16.12
N LYS A 246 -48.19 -21.61 -16.64
CA LYS A 246 -46.72 -21.80 -16.36
C LYS A 246 -46.06 -21.80 -17.80
N PRO A 247 -44.73 -21.87 -18.09
CA PRO A 247 -43.58 -22.21 -17.23
C PRO A 247 -42.30 -21.34 -17.41
N GLY A 248 -41.46 -21.29 -16.37
CA GLY A 248 -40.07 -20.79 -16.50
C GLY A 248 -39.41 -20.54 -15.14
N SER A 249 -38.60 -21.51 -14.70
CA SER A 249 -37.78 -21.54 -13.48
C SER A 249 -38.50 -21.37 -12.13
N ALA A 250 -38.66 -22.50 -11.44
CA ALA A 250 -39.16 -22.54 -10.07
C ALA A 250 -38.03 -22.21 -9.09
N VAL A 251 -38.10 -21.06 -8.43
CA VAL A 251 -37.68 -20.92 -7.03
C VAL A 251 -38.96 -21.02 -6.22
N PRO A 252 -39.09 -21.97 -5.27
CA PRO A 252 -40.35 -22.15 -4.55
C PRO A 252 -40.58 -21.00 -3.55
N ALA A 253 -41.84 -20.56 -3.49
CA ALA A 253 -42.33 -19.57 -2.55
C ALA A 253 -42.09 -20.00 -1.09
N GLN A 254 -41.68 -19.06 -0.23
CA GLN A 254 -41.52 -19.30 1.20
C GLN A 254 -42.65 -18.66 2.02
N VAL A 255 -43.38 -19.53 2.71
CA VAL A 255 -44.12 -19.33 3.96
C VAL A 255 -43.19 -18.63 4.97
N PRO A 256 -43.66 -17.85 5.99
CA PRO A 256 -42.78 -17.35 7.05
C PRO A 256 -42.17 -18.55 7.80
N GLY A 257 -40.99 -18.98 7.37
CA GLY A 257 -40.43 -20.27 7.75
C GLY A 257 -39.19 -20.62 6.94
N ARG A 258 -38.04 -20.63 7.64
CA ARG A 258 -36.70 -21.09 7.23
C ARG A 258 -36.09 -20.33 6.03
N TRP A 259 -34.98 -19.64 6.28
CA TRP A 259 -34.16 -19.01 5.24
C TRP A 259 -33.70 -20.01 4.17
N PRO A 260 -33.55 -19.58 2.90
CA PRO A 260 -33.04 -20.47 1.85
C PRO A 260 -31.62 -20.94 2.18
N VAL A 261 -31.28 -22.18 1.79
CA VAL A 261 -29.95 -22.78 2.06
C VAL A 261 -28.82 -21.91 1.49
N ALA A 262 -29.05 -21.23 0.37
CA ALA A 262 -28.07 -20.30 -0.20
C ALA A 262 -27.75 -19.12 0.74
N ALA A 263 -28.77 -18.55 1.40
CA ALA A 263 -28.55 -17.51 2.40
C ALA A 263 -27.82 -18.07 3.62
N PHE A 264 -28.12 -19.30 4.05
CA PHE A 264 -27.37 -19.98 5.11
C PHE A 264 -25.89 -20.13 4.74
N VAL A 265 -25.56 -20.61 3.54
CA VAL A 265 -24.18 -20.75 3.07
C VAL A 265 -23.48 -19.38 3.01
N GLN A 266 -24.15 -18.37 2.45
CA GLN A 266 -23.60 -17.02 2.33
C GLN A 266 -23.21 -16.45 3.71
N THR A 267 -24.10 -16.54 4.70
CA THR A 267 -23.84 -16.06 6.07
C THR A 267 -22.57 -16.68 6.67
N TRP A 268 -22.35 -17.99 6.51
CA TRP A 268 -21.16 -18.65 7.07
C TRP A 268 -19.89 -18.35 6.29
N THR A 269 -19.97 -18.22 4.96
CA THR A 269 -18.81 -17.82 4.16
C THR A 269 -18.33 -16.41 4.51
N SER A 270 -19.24 -15.47 4.80
CA SER A 270 -18.87 -14.13 5.25
C SER A 270 -18.26 -14.07 6.65
N LEU A 271 -18.55 -15.08 7.48
CA LEU A 271 -18.04 -15.21 8.85
C LEU A 271 -16.81 -16.14 8.92
N THR A 272 -16.25 -16.58 7.80
CA THR A 272 -15.10 -17.49 7.84
C THR A 272 -13.85 -16.72 8.26
N GLY A 273 -13.21 -17.13 9.37
CA GLY A 273 -11.94 -16.56 9.82
C GLY A 273 -12.04 -15.19 10.49
N TRP A 274 -13.25 -14.69 10.81
CA TRP A 274 -13.44 -13.37 11.42
C TRP A 274 -12.69 -13.24 12.76
N TRP A 275 -12.57 -14.32 13.53
CA TRP A 275 -11.88 -14.37 14.82
C TRP A 275 -10.38 -14.13 14.73
N ASN A 276 -9.76 -14.24 13.54
CA ASN A 276 -8.34 -13.91 13.36
C ASN A 276 -8.07 -12.40 13.33
N HIS A 277 -9.13 -11.58 13.27
CA HIS A 277 -9.04 -10.12 13.20
C HIS A 277 -9.20 -9.42 14.55
N TYR A 278 -9.48 -10.16 15.63
CA TYR A 278 -9.73 -9.62 16.95
C TYR A 278 -8.93 -10.36 18.01
N ASP A 279 -8.36 -9.62 18.97
CA ASP A 279 -7.75 -10.18 20.16
C ASP A 279 -8.79 -10.32 21.28
N ALA A 280 -8.88 -11.51 21.88
CA ALA A 280 -9.88 -11.79 22.91
C ALA A 280 -9.63 -11.03 24.22
N GLY A 281 -8.36 -10.73 24.55
CA GLY A 281 -8.00 -9.93 25.72
C GLY A 281 -8.35 -8.46 25.55
N GLU A 282 -8.16 -7.91 24.35
CA GLU A 282 -8.58 -6.55 23.99
C GLU A 282 -10.11 -6.43 24.04
N LEU A 283 -10.84 -7.37 23.43
CA LEU A 283 -12.31 -7.37 23.47
C LEU A 283 -12.88 -7.49 24.89
N ALA A 284 -12.23 -8.25 25.77
CA ALA A 284 -12.64 -8.35 27.18
C ALA A 284 -12.49 -7.03 27.95
N GLY A 285 -11.59 -6.15 27.51
CA GLY A 285 -11.41 -4.82 28.10
C GLY A 285 -12.33 -3.74 27.51
N GLU A 286 -12.76 -3.89 26.25
CA GLU A 286 -13.52 -2.86 25.53
C GLU A 286 -15.03 -3.10 25.48
N LEU A 287 -15.49 -4.35 25.55
CA LEU A 287 -16.91 -4.68 25.49
C LEU A 287 -17.61 -4.38 26.83
N THR A 288 -18.85 -3.87 26.74
CA THR A 288 -19.72 -3.83 27.92
C THR A 288 -20.19 -5.25 28.27
N GLU A 289 -20.59 -5.46 29.53
CA GLU A 289 -21.11 -6.74 29.99
C GLU A 289 -22.30 -7.23 29.14
N GLU A 290 -23.22 -6.32 28.80
CA GLU A 290 -24.37 -6.61 27.93
C GLU A 290 -23.94 -7.03 26.51
N GLN A 291 -22.95 -6.35 25.92
CA GLN A 291 -22.44 -6.69 24.60
C GLN A 291 -21.73 -8.05 24.59
N ALA A 292 -20.96 -8.34 25.64
CA ALA A 292 -20.30 -9.63 25.81
C ALA A 292 -21.33 -10.76 25.98
N THR A 293 -22.38 -10.56 26.78
CA THR A 293 -23.46 -11.55 26.95
C THR A 293 -24.17 -11.85 25.62
N ILE A 294 -24.55 -10.82 24.85
CA ILE A 294 -25.21 -11.03 23.55
C ILE A 294 -24.33 -11.87 22.62
N PHE A 295 -23.03 -11.56 22.54
CA PHE A 295 -22.10 -12.31 21.71
C PHE A 295 -22.00 -13.79 22.15
N LEU A 296 -21.84 -14.04 23.45
CA LEU A 296 -21.68 -15.38 24.00
C LEU A 296 -22.97 -16.22 23.80
N ASP A 297 -24.14 -15.63 24.02
CA ASP A 297 -25.43 -16.31 23.80
C ASP A 297 -25.61 -16.72 22.33
N VAL A 298 -25.24 -15.84 21.39
CA VAL A 298 -25.30 -16.15 19.96
C VAL A 298 -24.30 -17.23 19.58
N ALA A 299 -23.09 -17.19 20.13
CA ALA A 299 -22.06 -18.21 19.89
C ALA A 299 -22.50 -19.58 20.42
N GLU A 300 -23.06 -19.64 21.63
CA GLU A 300 -23.57 -20.87 22.24
C GLU A 300 -24.76 -21.42 21.44
N GLY A 301 -25.73 -20.58 21.08
CA GLY A 301 -26.87 -20.97 20.26
C GLY A 301 -26.45 -21.53 18.89
N THR A 302 -25.43 -20.92 18.28
CA THR A 302 -24.83 -21.38 17.04
C THR A 302 -24.15 -22.74 17.20
N ALA A 303 -23.34 -22.92 18.25
CA ALA A 303 -22.66 -24.18 18.53
C ALA A 303 -23.66 -25.32 18.80
N ALA A 304 -24.72 -25.06 19.56
CA ALA A 304 -25.79 -26.01 19.84
C ALA A 304 -26.57 -26.40 18.57
N PHE A 305 -26.81 -25.46 17.66
CA PHE A 305 -27.40 -25.77 16.36
C PHE A 305 -26.46 -26.62 15.49
N ALA A 306 -25.17 -26.27 15.42
CA ALA A 306 -24.18 -27.04 14.67
C ALA A 306 -24.04 -28.48 15.20
N ALA A 307 -24.10 -28.68 16.52
CA ALA A 307 -24.11 -30.00 17.13
C ALA A 307 -25.31 -30.84 16.69
N ARG A 308 -26.53 -30.26 16.73
CA ARG A 308 -27.75 -30.93 16.23
C ARG A 308 -27.69 -31.24 14.74
N LEU A 309 -27.09 -30.35 13.93
CA LEU A 309 -26.92 -30.60 12.50
C LEU A 309 -25.95 -31.77 12.25
N ARG A 310 -24.82 -31.84 12.99
CA ARG A 310 -23.88 -32.95 12.89
C ARG A 310 -24.53 -34.29 13.21
N THR A 311 -25.32 -34.38 14.28
CA THR A 311 -26.00 -35.64 14.64
C THR A 311 -26.97 -36.10 13.55
N LEU A 312 -27.68 -35.16 12.91
CA LEU A 312 -28.58 -35.50 11.80
C LEU A 312 -27.83 -35.97 10.55
N LEU A 313 -26.71 -35.31 10.21
CA LEU A 313 -25.87 -35.69 9.07
C LEU A 313 -25.21 -37.06 9.22
N THR A 314 -24.89 -37.49 10.45
CA THR A 314 -24.29 -38.82 10.70
C THR A 314 -25.33 -39.93 10.80
N THR A 315 -26.60 -39.60 11.08
CA THR A 315 -27.68 -40.60 11.18
C THR A 315 -28.19 -41.01 9.79
N ASP A 316 -28.14 -40.11 8.81
CA ASP A 316 -28.57 -40.34 7.42
C ASP A 316 -27.63 -41.31 6.68
N THR A 317 -26.33 -41.30 6.99
CA THR A 317 -25.34 -42.24 6.44
C THR A 317 -25.51 -43.66 6.96
N GLY A 318 -26.10 -43.86 8.15
CA GLY A 318 -26.32 -45.19 8.74
C GLY A 318 -27.56 -45.92 8.22
N GLN A 319 -28.49 -45.22 7.54
CA GLN A 319 -29.72 -45.84 6.99
C GLN A 319 -29.59 -46.22 5.51
N ALA A 320 -28.61 -45.65 4.79
CA ALA A 320 -28.36 -45.98 3.38
C ALA A 320 -27.59 -47.32 3.18
N GLU A 321 -26.92 -47.85 4.21
CA GLU A 321 -26.18 -49.12 4.12
C GLU A 321 -27.01 -50.36 4.56
N ALA A 322 -28.21 -50.19 5.10
CA ALA A 322 -29.04 -51.30 5.62
C ALA A 322 -30.11 -51.82 4.63
N GLY A 323 -29.99 -51.48 3.34
CA GLY A 323 -31.08 -51.63 2.36
C GLY A 323 -30.76 -52.43 1.10
N HIS A 324 -29.78 -53.35 1.08
CA HIS A 324 -29.67 -54.37 0.01
C HIS A 324 -28.72 -55.51 0.40
N VAL A 325 -29.25 -56.65 0.86
CA VAL A 325 -28.97 -58.03 0.40
C VAL A 325 -29.80 -58.99 1.26
N GLU A 326 -30.61 -59.80 0.60
CA GLU A 326 -31.43 -60.88 1.15
C GLU A 326 -30.59 -62.10 1.57
N ASP A 327 -31.06 -62.72 2.66
CA ASP A 327 -31.24 -64.16 2.88
C ASP A 327 -30.26 -65.19 2.26
N SER A 328 -29.50 -65.86 3.12
CA SER A 328 -29.28 -67.33 3.07
C SER A 328 -28.57 -67.84 4.34
N THR A 329 -29.36 -68.51 5.20
CA THR A 329 -29.06 -69.75 5.96
C THR A 329 -27.59 -70.21 6.16
N ASP A 330 -27.15 -70.39 7.42
CA ASP A 330 -27.03 -71.72 8.10
C ASP A 330 -26.05 -71.74 9.30
N ALA A 331 -26.45 -72.49 10.34
CA ALA A 331 -25.74 -73.18 11.41
C ALA A 331 -24.55 -72.58 12.22
N GLY A 332 -24.75 -72.54 13.56
CA GLY A 332 -23.86 -73.25 14.51
C GLY A 332 -23.10 -72.42 15.55
N PRO A 333 -23.17 -72.74 16.87
CA PRO A 333 -22.64 -71.88 17.95
C PRO A 333 -21.32 -72.37 18.58
N GLY A 334 -20.55 -71.44 19.14
CA GLY A 334 -19.41 -71.67 20.06
C GLY A 334 -18.75 -70.31 20.33
N GLY A 335 -18.60 -69.78 21.54
CA GLY A 335 -18.17 -70.42 22.78
C GLY A 335 -16.68 -70.11 22.98
N GLY A 336 -16.33 -69.16 23.87
CA GLY A 336 -14.93 -68.91 24.22
C GLY A 336 -14.64 -67.53 24.83
N SER A 337 -14.82 -67.42 26.15
CA SER A 337 -14.16 -66.43 27.01
C SER A 337 -12.65 -66.63 27.01
N VAL A 338 -11.84 -65.57 27.08
CA VAL A 338 -10.56 -65.55 27.82
C VAL A 338 -10.22 -64.11 28.25
N GLU A 339 -10.09 -63.93 29.57
CA GLU A 339 -9.43 -62.84 30.27
C GLU A 339 -7.89 -62.98 30.20
N THR A 340 -7.15 -61.88 30.40
CA THR A 340 -5.88 -61.73 31.19
C THR A 340 -5.12 -60.50 30.67
N GLU A 341 -5.02 -59.42 31.43
CA GLU A 341 -4.13 -59.13 32.58
C GLU A 341 -2.77 -58.50 32.19
N THR A 342 -2.55 -57.32 32.77
CA THR A 342 -1.36 -56.92 33.54
C THR A 342 0.00 -56.86 32.84
N THR A 343 0.58 -55.66 32.76
CA THR A 343 1.81 -55.31 33.52
C THR A 343 2.11 -53.81 33.45
N ALA A 344 2.35 -53.25 34.63
CA ALA A 344 2.94 -51.95 34.91
C ALA A 344 4.47 -52.09 35.07
N GLU A 345 5.21 -50.97 35.03
CA GLU A 345 6.46 -50.64 35.76
C GLU A 345 7.03 -49.34 35.10
N THR A 346 7.11 -48.16 35.76
CA THR A 346 8.10 -47.67 36.77
C THR A 346 9.55 -47.77 36.27
N GLU A 347 10.41 -46.74 36.20
CA GLU A 347 11.02 -45.85 37.21
C GLU A 347 11.84 -44.78 36.43
N THR A 348 11.88 -43.49 36.78
CA THR A 348 12.67 -42.80 37.85
C THR A 348 14.13 -42.49 37.47
N THR A 349 14.58 -41.31 37.94
CA THR A 349 15.97 -40.82 38.17
C THR A 349 16.65 -40.11 36.98
N GLY A 350 17.34 -38.98 37.11
CA GLY A 350 17.83 -38.31 38.32
C GLY A 350 18.30 -36.88 38.09
N GLU A 351 18.14 -36.12 39.16
CA GLU A 351 18.69 -34.81 39.49
C GLU A 351 20.20 -34.91 39.77
N THR A 352 21.02 -33.95 39.32
CA THR A 352 22.29 -33.60 39.99
C THR A 352 22.75 -32.19 39.61
N VAL A 353 22.70 -31.28 40.58
CA VAL A 353 23.54 -30.06 40.71
C VAL A 353 24.78 -30.45 41.53
N PRO A 354 25.98 -29.85 41.31
CA PRO A 354 26.47 -28.92 42.33
C PRO A 354 27.44 -27.80 41.88
N SER A 355 27.38 -26.71 42.68
CA SER A 355 28.51 -25.97 43.28
C SER A 355 29.32 -24.89 42.53
N ARG A 356 29.00 -23.65 42.95
CA ARG A 356 29.85 -22.49 43.30
C ARG A 356 31.38 -22.65 43.26
N ARG A 357 32.05 -21.62 42.74
CA ARG A 357 33.23 -21.02 43.40
C ARG A 357 33.36 -19.51 43.13
N HIS A 358 33.53 -18.78 44.23
CA HIS A 358 33.94 -17.39 44.30
C HIS A 358 35.36 -17.17 43.73
N LEU A 359 35.60 -16.00 43.13
CA LEU A 359 36.87 -15.29 43.21
C LEU A 359 36.64 -13.78 43.08
N ARG A 360 37.42 -13.04 43.87
CA ARG A 360 37.30 -11.63 44.24
C ARG A 360 38.56 -10.91 43.75
N ALA A 361 38.41 -9.61 43.45
CA ALA A 361 39.45 -8.57 43.37
C ALA A 361 40.49 -8.64 42.23
N LEU A 362 40.49 -7.63 41.35
CA LEU A 362 41.24 -6.37 41.51
C LEU A 362 40.60 -5.27 40.64
#